data_AF-A0A348DD49-F1
#
_entry.id   AF-A0A348DD49-F1
#
_cell.length_a   1.000
_cell.length_b   1.000
_cell.length_c   1.000
_cell.angle_alpha   90.00
_cell.angle_beta   90.00
_cell.angle_gamma   90.00
#
_symmetry.space_group_name_H-M   'P 1'
#
loop_
_entity.id
_entity.type
_entity.pdbx_description
1 polymer ?
#
loop_
_entity_poly.entity_id
_entity_poly.type
_entity_poly.pdbx_seq_one_letter_code
_entity_poly.pdbx_strand_id
1 'polypeptide(L)'
;MTNEQIQALRAAIDDATQGSWVNESGEGWEAICCDDDQGNAGFIIAEFQGRDAADNRKFVQCANPNTILSLLTERDADKALIAELAGALEDCVYRIDCTITKGEATLLDIETARKAHALLAGITLVVVE
;
A
#
# COMPACT_ATOMS: atom_id res chain seq x y z
N MET A 1 -11.28 -3.52 4.23
CA MET A 1 -11.24 -4.98 4.47
C MET A 1 -10.47 -5.22 5.75
N THR A 2 -11.04 -5.93 6.71
CA THR A 2 -10.36 -6.28 7.97
C THR A 2 -9.34 -7.39 7.73
N ASN A 3 -8.38 -7.57 8.64
CA ASN A 3 -7.45 -8.72 8.56
C ASN A 3 -8.20 -10.05 8.56
N GLU A 4 -9.29 -10.17 9.32
CA GLU A 4 -10.14 -11.37 9.33
C GLU A 4 -10.76 -11.64 7.96
N GLN A 5 -11.31 -10.63 7.29
CA GLN A 5 -11.86 -10.76 5.94
C GLN A 5 -10.79 -11.19 4.92
N ILE A 6 -9.56 -10.68 5.09
CA ILE A 6 -8.42 -11.04 4.23
C ILE A 6 -8.07 -12.52 4.41
N GLN A 7 -7.95 -12.98 5.65
CA GLN A 7 -7.60 -14.38 5.94
C GLN A 7 -8.71 -15.33 5.51
N ALA A 8 -9.98 -14.95 5.72
CA ALA A 8 -11.12 -15.72 5.22
C ALA A 8 -11.10 -15.85 3.70
N LEU A 9 -10.80 -14.76 2.97
CA LEU A 9 -10.65 -14.81 1.51
C LEU A 9 -9.48 -15.70 1.08
N ARG A 10 -8.33 -15.64 1.75
CA ARG A 10 -7.18 -16.50 1.44
C ARG A 10 -7.51 -17.98 1.63
N ALA A 11 -8.14 -18.33 2.74
CA ALA A 11 -8.59 -19.70 3.00
C ALA A 11 -9.60 -20.16 1.93
N ALA A 12 -10.58 -19.33 1.60
CA ALA A 12 -11.57 -19.65 0.57
C ALA A 12 -10.96 -19.80 -0.83
N ILE A 13 -9.87 -19.08 -1.13
CA ILE A 13 -9.12 -19.24 -2.38
C ILE A 13 -8.40 -20.57 -2.38
N ASP A 14 -7.70 -20.96 -1.31
CA ASP A 14 -6.97 -22.23 -1.23
C ASP A 14 -7.90 -23.45 -1.35
N ASP A 15 -9.13 -23.33 -0.83
CA ASP A 15 -10.17 -24.37 -0.91
C ASP A 15 -10.87 -24.42 -2.28
N ALA A 16 -10.76 -23.36 -3.10
CA ALA A 16 -11.43 -23.27 -4.39
C ALA A 16 -10.64 -23.95 -5.52
N THR A 17 -11.35 -24.38 -6.55
CA THR A 17 -10.73 -24.90 -7.79
C THR A 17 -9.98 -23.78 -8.51
N GLN A 18 -8.69 -24.02 -8.80
CA GLN A 18 -7.74 -23.02 -9.32
C GLN A 18 -7.75 -22.88 -10.85
N GLY A 19 -8.55 -23.69 -11.55
CA GLY A 19 -8.65 -23.65 -13.02
C GLY A 19 -9.35 -22.39 -13.54
N SER A 20 -9.56 -22.33 -14.85
CA SER A 20 -10.19 -21.16 -15.48
C SER A 20 -11.70 -21.17 -15.24
N TRP A 21 -12.24 -20.04 -14.78
CA TRP A 21 -13.67 -19.90 -14.56
C TRP A 21 -14.36 -19.45 -15.86
N VAL A 22 -15.15 -20.34 -16.45
CA VAL A 22 -15.83 -20.13 -17.74
C VAL A 22 -17.33 -19.94 -17.55
N ASN A 23 -17.96 -19.33 -18.54
CA ASN A 23 -19.41 -19.31 -18.66
C ASN A 23 -19.79 -20.54 -19.51
N GLU A 24 -20.42 -21.52 -18.87
CA GLU A 24 -20.99 -22.68 -19.53
C GLU A 24 -22.50 -22.47 -19.67
N SER A 25 -23.03 -22.70 -20.87
CA SER A 25 -24.45 -22.47 -21.15
C SER A 25 -25.06 -23.60 -21.97
N GLY A 26 -26.33 -23.90 -21.67
CA GLY A 26 -27.13 -24.92 -22.35
C GLY A 26 -28.56 -24.46 -22.59
N GLU A 27 -29.44 -25.36 -23.03
CA GLU A 27 -30.86 -25.03 -23.27
C GLU A 27 -31.53 -24.59 -21.96
N GLY A 28 -31.68 -23.27 -21.79
CA GLY A 28 -32.40 -22.65 -20.68
C GLY A 28 -31.59 -22.40 -19.41
N TRP A 29 -30.27 -22.63 -19.40
CA TRP A 29 -29.41 -22.39 -18.23
C TRP A 29 -28.05 -21.80 -18.60
N GLU A 30 -27.49 -21.03 -17.66
CA GLU A 30 -26.12 -20.53 -17.68
C GLU A 30 -25.49 -20.77 -16.30
N ALA A 31 -24.26 -21.25 -16.26
CA ALA A 31 -23.50 -21.50 -15.04
C ALA A 31 -22.09 -20.91 -15.16
N ILE A 32 -21.57 -20.44 -14.03
CA ILE A 32 -20.15 -20.10 -13.94
C ILE A 32 -19.48 -21.28 -13.24
N CYS A 33 -18.61 -21.97 -13.96
CA CYS A 33 -17.90 -23.13 -13.42
C CYS A 33 -16.42 -23.03 -13.73
N CYS A 34 -15.62 -23.64 -12.86
CA CYS A 34 -14.23 -23.94 -13.19
C CYS A 34 -14.22 -24.97 -14.33
N ASP A 35 -13.31 -24.81 -15.29
CA ASP A 35 -13.03 -25.79 -16.35
C ASP A 35 -12.76 -27.20 -15.79
N ASP A 36 -12.01 -27.28 -14.69
CA ASP A 36 -11.70 -28.51 -13.96
C ASP A 36 -12.93 -29.18 -13.32
N ASP A 37 -14.04 -28.46 -13.13
CA ASP A 37 -15.27 -28.96 -12.47
C ASP A 37 -16.40 -29.28 -13.45
N GLN A 38 -16.22 -29.07 -14.77
CA GLN A 38 -17.28 -29.23 -15.78
C GLN A 38 -17.88 -30.66 -15.85
N GLY A 39 -17.15 -31.68 -15.41
CA GLY A 39 -17.58 -33.09 -15.44
C GLY A 39 -18.31 -33.58 -14.19
N ASN A 40 -18.23 -32.85 -13.08
CA ASN A 40 -18.95 -33.20 -11.85
C ASN A 40 -20.26 -32.43 -11.84
N ALA A 41 -21.40 -33.11 -11.64
CA ALA A 41 -22.73 -32.49 -11.56
C ALA A 41 -22.91 -31.43 -10.43
N GLY A 42 -21.83 -30.99 -9.79
CA GLY A 42 -21.75 -29.92 -8.80
C GLY A 42 -21.46 -28.56 -9.42
N PHE A 43 -22.23 -28.16 -10.43
CA PHE A 43 -22.19 -26.79 -10.94
C PHE A 43 -22.55 -25.82 -9.80
N ILE A 44 -21.75 -24.77 -9.61
CA ILE A 44 -22.24 -23.59 -8.90
C ILE A 44 -23.16 -22.85 -9.87
N ILE A 45 -24.44 -23.21 -9.84
CA ILE A 45 -25.48 -22.45 -10.55
C ILE A 45 -25.82 -21.24 -9.67
N ALA A 46 -25.03 -20.19 -9.79
CA ALA A 46 -25.42 -18.88 -9.32
C ALA A 46 -26.48 -18.34 -10.29
N GLU A 47 -27.75 -18.47 -9.94
CA GLU A 47 -28.84 -17.91 -10.74
C GLU A 47 -28.85 -16.39 -10.60
N PHE A 48 -28.55 -15.68 -11.69
CA PHE A 48 -28.70 -14.23 -11.77
C PHE A 48 -29.96 -13.91 -12.57
N GLN A 49 -30.91 -13.23 -11.94
CA GLN A 49 -32.18 -12.82 -12.54
C GLN A 49 -32.26 -11.30 -12.71
N GLY A 50 -33.17 -10.85 -13.58
CA GLY A 50 -33.45 -9.44 -13.81
C GLY A 50 -32.60 -8.80 -14.91
N ARG A 51 -32.75 -7.49 -15.06
CA ARG A 51 -32.17 -6.71 -16.18
C ARG A 51 -30.64 -6.82 -16.26
N ASP A 52 -29.98 -6.87 -15.11
CA ASP A 52 -28.52 -6.77 -15.02
C ASP A 52 -27.84 -8.15 -14.87
N ALA A 53 -28.59 -9.24 -15.12
CA ALA A 53 -28.16 -10.61 -14.90
C ALA A 53 -26.87 -10.96 -15.67
N ALA A 54 -26.76 -10.50 -16.92
CA ALA A 54 -25.57 -10.74 -17.75
C ALA A 54 -24.33 -10.01 -17.20
N ASP A 55 -24.48 -8.77 -16.76
CA ASP A 55 -23.38 -7.97 -16.21
C ASP A 55 -22.91 -8.53 -14.86
N ASN A 56 -23.84 -8.94 -13.99
CA ASN A 56 -23.52 -9.57 -12.72
C ASN A 56 -22.76 -10.89 -12.89
N ARG A 57 -23.14 -11.71 -13.89
CA ARG A 57 -22.39 -12.93 -14.24
C ARG A 57 -20.97 -12.61 -14.64
N LYS A 58 -20.80 -11.66 -15.57
CA LYS A 58 -19.48 -11.24 -16.05
C LYS A 58 -18.60 -10.74 -14.90
N PHE A 59 -19.18 -9.97 -13.97
CA PHE A 59 -18.46 -9.51 -12.78
C PHE A 59 -17.95 -10.67 -11.92
N VAL A 60 -18.81 -11.63 -11.57
CA VAL A 60 -18.42 -12.78 -10.74
C VAL A 60 -17.40 -13.66 -11.43
N GLN A 61 -17.52 -13.87 -12.74
CA GLN A 61 -16.53 -14.61 -13.54
C GLN A 61 -15.15 -13.95 -13.52
N CYS A 62 -15.10 -12.62 -13.65
CA CYS A 62 -13.84 -11.87 -13.54
C CYS A 62 -13.23 -11.95 -12.14
N ALA A 63 -14.07 -12.03 -11.10
CA ALA A 63 -13.68 -12.13 -9.69
C ALA A 63 -13.35 -13.58 -9.24
N ASN A 64 -12.78 -14.39 -10.14
CA ASN A 64 -12.36 -15.75 -9.82
C ASN A 64 -11.22 -15.80 -8.77
N PRO A 65 -10.99 -16.97 -8.13
CA PRO A 65 -9.99 -17.11 -7.07
C PRO A 65 -8.59 -16.60 -7.44
N ASN A 66 -8.11 -16.88 -8.66
CA ASN A 66 -6.80 -16.41 -9.14
C ASN A 66 -6.73 -14.88 -9.23
N THR A 67 -7.77 -14.23 -9.77
CA THR A 67 -7.84 -12.77 -9.84
C THR A 67 -7.80 -12.16 -8.44
N ILE A 68 -8.61 -12.70 -7.52
CA ILE A 68 -8.63 -12.20 -6.14
C ILE A 68 -7.27 -12.44 -5.45
N LEU A 69 -6.62 -13.58 -5.67
CA LEU A 69 -5.30 -13.88 -5.13
C LEU A 69 -4.24 -12.88 -5.63
N SER A 70 -4.26 -12.55 -6.92
CA SER A 70 -3.39 -11.52 -7.51
C SER A 70 -3.60 -10.17 -6.82
N LEU A 71 -4.86 -9.73 -6.67
CA LEU A 71 -5.19 -8.48 -5.98
C LEU A 71 -4.74 -8.47 -4.51
N LEU A 72 -4.89 -9.58 -3.79
CA LEU A 72 -4.42 -9.70 -2.41
C LEU A 72 -2.89 -9.63 -2.33
N THR A 73 -2.18 -10.17 -3.32
CA THR A 73 -0.72 -10.16 -3.41
C THR A 73 -0.19 -8.76 -3.71
N GLU A 74 -0.78 -8.06 -4.70
CA GLU A 74 -0.46 -6.67 -5.01
C GLU A 74 -0.67 -5.77 -3.80
N ARG A 75 -1.80 -5.92 -3.09
CA ARG A 75 -2.07 -5.15 -1.88
C ARG A 75 -1.00 -5.37 -0.80
N ASP A 76 -0.54 -6.61 -0.62
CA ASP A 76 0.47 -6.90 0.40
C ASP A 76 1.84 -6.32 0.01
N ALA A 77 2.18 -6.33 -1.28
CA ALA A 77 3.35 -5.63 -1.81
C ALA A 77 3.27 -4.11 -1.61
N ASP A 78 2.13 -3.49 -1.91
CA ASP A 78 1.90 -2.07 -1.69
C ASP A 78 2.03 -1.69 -0.21
N LYS A 79 1.50 -2.51 0.70
CA LYS A 79 1.65 -2.30 2.14
C LYS A 79 3.10 -2.38 2.59
N ALA A 80 3.87 -3.31 2.05
CA ALA A 80 5.29 -3.43 2.35
C ALA A 80 6.07 -2.19 1.87
N LEU A 81 5.78 -1.72 0.65
CA LEU A 81 6.38 -0.51 0.09
C LEU A 81 6.03 0.74 0.90
N ILE A 82 4.77 0.89 1.32
CA ILE A 82 4.34 2.01 2.17
C ILE A 82 5.11 2.00 3.50
N ALA A 83 5.28 0.84 4.12
CA ALA A 83 6.03 0.73 5.37
C ALA A 83 7.51 1.09 5.19
N GLU A 84 8.14 0.64 4.09
CA GLU A 84 9.51 0.99 3.75
C GLU A 84 9.68 2.50 3.53
N LEU A 85 8.81 3.11 2.72
CA LEU A 85 8.84 4.55 2.44
C LEU A 85 8.58 5.39 3.69
N ALA A 86 7.68 4.95 4.56
CA ALA A 86 7.43 5.62 5.84
C ALA A 86 8.68 5.61 6.73
N GLY A 87 9.36 4.46 6.84
CA GLY A 87 10.62 4.37 7.59
C GLY A 87 11.74 5.22 6.98
N ALA A 88 11.89 5.19 5.66
CA ALA A 88 12.89 6.02 4.97
C ALA A 88 12.62 7.53 5.13
N LEU A 89 11.35 7.93 5.17
CA LEU A 89 10.96 9.31 5.42
C LEU A 89 11.28 9.71 6.87
N GLU A 90 10.98 8.86 7.85
CA GLU A 90 11.31 9.09 9.26
C GLU A 90 12.83 9.27 9.45
N ASP A 91 13.64 8.39 8.87
CA ASP A 91 15.10 8.49 8.88
C ASP A 91 15.61 9.79 8.23
N CYS A 92 15.00 10.19 7.11
CA CYS A 92 15.35 11.43 6.41
C CYS A 92 15.04 12.66 7.29
N VAL A 93 13.86 12.70 7.90
CA VAL A 93 13.44 13.77 8.80
C VAL A 93 14.38 13.85 10.00
N TYR A 94 14.72 12.72 10.63
CA TYR A 94 15.66 12.66 11.74
C TYR A 94 17.04 13.23 11.37
N ARG A 95 17.56 12.88 10.20
CA ARG A 95 18.84 13.40 9.70
C ARG A 95 18.81 14.91 9.45
N ILE A 96 17.70 15.42 8.90
CA ILE A 96 17.52 16.85 8.67
C ILE A 96 17.50 17.58 10.01
N ASP A 97 16.72 17.10 10.97
CA ASP A 97 16.63 17.69 12.32
C ASP A 97 18.00 17.76 12.99
N CYS A 98 18.75 16.65 13.02
CA CYS A 98 20.12 16.61 13.53
C CYS A 98 21.06 17.62 12.84
N THR A 99 20.87 17.86 11.53
CA THR A 99 21.68 18.80 10.77
C THR A 99 21.32 20.24 11.10
N ILE A 100 20.02 20.53 11.24
CA ILE A 100 19.52 21.85 11.66
C ILE A 100 20.05 22.20 13.04
N THR A 101 19.93 21.30 14.02
CA THR A 101 20.43 21.55 15.39
C THR A 101 21.93 21.86 15.42
N LYS A 102 22.73 21.13 14.63
CA LYS A 102 24.18 21.42 14.50
C LYS A 102 24.44 22.78 13.86
N GLY A 103 23.65 23.15 12.85
CA GLY A 103 23.70 24.47 12.22
C GLY A 103 23.37 25.59 13.19
N GLU A 104 22.31 25.45 13.98
CA GLU A 104 21.88 26.41 15.01
C GLU A 104 22.98 26.64 16.06
N ALA A 105 23.59 25.57 16.57
CA ALA A 105 24.71 25.67 17.50
C ALA A 105 25.90 26.44 16.90
N THR A 106 26.25 26.15 15.64
CA THR A 106 27.34 26.84 14.93
C THR A 106 27.05 28.33 14.73
N LEU A 107 25.80 28.69 14.41
CA LEU A 107 25.38 30.08 14.27
C LEU A 107 25.50 30.84 15.59
N LEU A 108 25.10 30.21 16.70
CA LEU A 108 25.25 30.81 18.03
C LEU A 108 26.71 31.07 18.38
N ASP A 109 27.61 30.14 18.07
CA ASP A 109 29.05 30.31 18.27
C ASP A 109 29.61 31.47 17.45
N ILE A 110 29.20 31.60 16.18
CA ILE A 110 29.62 32.71 15.30
C ILE A 110 29.11 34.05 15.82
N GLU A 111 27.86 34.14 16.25
CA GLU A 111 27.30 35.37 16.82
C GLU A 111 28.04 35.79 18.08
N THR A 112 28.43 34.82 18.91
CA THR A 112 29.20 35.02 20.14
C THR A 112 30.59 35.56 19.82
N ALA A 113 31.29 34.95 18.85
CA ALA A 113 32.59 35.42 18.38
C ALA A 113 32.52 36.84 17.79
N ARG A 114 31.47 37.15 17.04
CA ARG A 114 31.26 38.49 16.46
C ARG A 114 31.08 39.56 17.54
N LYS A 115 30.29 39.28 18.59
CA LYS A 115 30.13 40.19 19.73
C LYS A 115 31.45 40.42 20.46
N ALA A 116 32.23 39.36 20.70
CA ALA A 116 33.54 39.45 21.33
C ALA A 116 34.52 40.32 20.52
N HIS A 117 34.56 40.15 19.19
CA HIS A 117 35.38 40.97 18.32
C HIS A 117 35.00 42.46 18.37
N ALA A 118 33.70 42.77 18.33
CA ALA A 118 33.21 44.14 18.42
C ALA A 118 33.63 44.82 19.75
N LEU A 119 33.57 44.08 20.86
CA LEU A 119 34.01 44.59 22.17
C LEU A 119 35.51 44.90 22.18
N LEU A 120 36.35 44.01 21.66
CA LEU A 120 37.81 44.22 21.59
C LEU A 120 38.16 45.42 20.71
N ALA A 121 37.48 45.59 19.57
CA ALA A 121 37.68 46.75 18.69
C ALA A 121 37.33 48.08 19.40
N GLY A 122 36.23 48.11 20.17
CA GLY A 122 35.83 49.28 20.96
C GLY A 122 36.82 49.62 22.07
N ILE A 123 37.34 48.63 22.80
CA ILE A 123 38.37 48.84 23.84
C ILE A 123 39.65 49.39 23.20
N THR A 124 40.07 48.85 22.06
CA THR A 124 41.29 49.27 21.38
C THR A 124 41.24 50.77 21.05
N LEU A 125 40.12 51.28 20.52
CA LEU A 125 39.97 52.69 20.17
C LEU A 125 40.16 53.64 21.37
N VAL A 126 39.71 53.26 22.56
CA VAL A 126 39.77 54.07 23.79
C VAL A 126 41.17 54.13 24.41
N VAL A 127 42.03 53.15 24.12
CA VAL A 127 43.41 53.09 24.67
C VAL A 127 44.41 53.89 23.82
N VAL A 128 44.05 54.27 22.58
CA VAL A 128 44.93 55.04 21.68
C VAL A 128 44.61 56.55 21.61
N GLU A 129 43.57 57.01 22.32
CA GLU A 129 43.27 58.45 22.54
C GLU A 129 43.93 58.97 23.83
#